data_AF-A0A258KR55-F1
#
_entry.id   AF-A0A258KR55-F1
#
_cell.length_a   1.000
_cell.length_b   1.000
_cell.length_c   1.000
_cell.angle_alpha   90.00
_cell.angle_beta   90.00
_cell.angle_gamma   90.00
#
_symmetry.space_group_name_H-M   'P 1'
#
loop_
_entity.id
_entity.type
_entity.pdbx_description
1 polymer ?
#
loop_
_entity_poly.entity_id
_entity_poly.type
_entity_poly.pdbx_seq_one_letter_code
_entity_poly.pdbx_strand_id
1 'polypeptide(L)' 'GVALGHPRVWLEMGAAGFVDCPYCDRRFVATTAAGHDEDEQLAPGVYEGAGGH' A
#
# COMPACT_ATOMS: atom_id res chain seq x y z
N GLY A 1 9.59 -2.40 -23.98
CA GLY A 1 8.45 -2.86 -23.16
C GLY A 1 7.88 -1.64 -22.49
N VAL A 2 6.59 -1.36 -22.69
CA VAL A 2 5.90 -0.24 -22.03
C VAL A 2 6.03 -0.45 -20.52
N ALA A 3 6.54 0.55 -19.80
CA ALA A 3 6.63 0.52 -18.35
C ALA A 3 5.24 0.21 -17.80
N LEU A 4 5.07 -0.95 -17.15
CA LEU A 4 3.78 -1.45 -16.67
C LEU A 4 3.27 -0.69 -15.42
N GLY A 5 3.65 0.57 -15.25
CA GLY A 5 3.34 1.36 -14.07
C GLY A 5 3.41 2.87 -14.30
N HIS A 6 2.69 3.60 -13.45
CA HIS A 6 2.72 5.06 -13.40
C HIS A 6 3.92 5.58 -12.59
N PRO A 7 4.34 6.83 -12.78
CA PRO A 7 5.30 7.50 -11.90
C PRO A 7 4.83 7.49 -10.44
N ARG A 8 5.75 7.65 -9.48
CA ARG A 8 5.37 7.77 -8.06
C ARG A 8 4.44 8.97 -7.88
N VAL A 9 3.28 8.72 -7.27
CA VAL A 9 2.26 9.71 -6.93
C VAL A 9 1.79 9.50 -5.49
N TRP A 10 1.23 10.54 -4.90
CA TRP A 10 0.62 10.52 -3.57
C TRP A 10 -0.88 10.71 -3.71
N LEU A 11 -1.67 9.94 -2.97
CA LEU A 11 -3.14 9.93 -3.01
C LEU A 11 -3.69 10.21 -1.62
N GLU A 12 -4.77 10.97 -1.53
CA GLU A 12 -5.47 11.25 -0.27
C GLU A 12 -6.61 10.24 -0.06
N MET A 13 -6.63 9.58 1.10
CA MET A 13 -7.62 8.55 1.43
C MET A 13 -8.92 9.11 2.04
N GLY A 14 -8.87 10.32 2.59
CA GLY A 14 -10.00 10.94 3.30
C GLY A 14 -10.59 10.04 4.40
N ALA A 15 -11.88 10.21 4.67
CA ALA A 15 -12.63 9.41 5.66
C ALA A 15 -13.07 8.02 5.13
N ALA A 16 -12.85 7.72 3.85
CA ALA A 16 -13.28 6.46 3.24
C ALA A 16 -12.45 5.26 3.71
N GLY A 17 -11.22 5.49 4.19
CA GLY A 17 -10.32 4.42 4.64
C GLY A 17 -9.73 3.60 3.49
N PHE A 18 -9.98 3.97 2.24
CA PHE A 18 -9.35 3.37 1.06
C PHE A 18 -9.24 4.38 -0.10
N VAL A 19 -8.33 4.15 -1.03
CA VAL A 19 -8.17 4.92 -2.26
C VAL A 19 -7.74 4.04 -3.42
N ASP A 20 -8.30 4.30 -4.60
CA ASP A 20 -7.98 3.59 -5.84
C ASP A 20 -6.99 4.40 -6.70
N CYS A 21 -5.98 3.72 -7.24
CA CYS A 21 -5.04 4.34 -8.17
C CYS A 21 -5.65 4.45 -9.58
N PRO A 22 -5.74 5.65 -10.18
CA PRO A 22 -6.40 5.85 -11.48
C PRO A 22 -5.61 5.30 -12.68
N TYR A 23 -4.38 4.83 -12.46
CA TYR A 23 -3.48 4.40 -13.55
C TYR A 23 -3.24 2.90 -13.59
N CYS A 24 -3.36 2.20 -12.45
CA CYS A 24 -3.04 0.78 -12.34
C CYS A 24 -4.12 -0.03 -11.60
N ASP A 25 -5.28 0.57 -11.29
CA ASP A 25 -6.42 -0.10 -10.63
C ASP A 25 -6.09 -0.73 -9.26
N ARG A 26 -4.96 -0.37 -8.65
CA ARG A 26 -4.57 -0.84 -7.32
C ARG A 26 -5.34 -0.09 -6.24
N ARG A 27 -5.96 -0.83 -5.32
CA ARG A 27 -6.64 -0.30 -4.13
C ARG A 27 -5.71 -0.32 -2.91
N PHE A 28 -5.60 0.81 -2.24
CA PHE A 28 -4.90 0.94 -0.96
C PHE A 28 -5.93 1.12 0.15
N VAL A 29 -5.80 0.39 1.26
CA VAL A 29 -6.73 0.41 2.40
C VAL A 29 -5.95 0.77 3.66
N ALA A 30 -6.46 1.69 4.46
CA ALA A 30 -5.86 2.08 5.73
C ALA A 30 -6.14 1.01 6.80
N THR A 31 -5.07 0.45 7.36
CA THR A 31 -5.11 -0.54 8.45
C THR A 31 -5.80 -0.01 9.72
N THR A 32 -5.81 1.30 9.92
CA THR A 32 -6.40 1.95 11.10
C THR A 32 -7.93 2.09 11.07
N ALA A 33 -8.59 1.83 9.94
CA ALA A 33 -10.01 2.13 9.77
C ALA A 33 -10.97 1.12 10.42
N ALA A 34 -10.55 -0.12 10.68
CA ALA A 34 -11.29 -1.08 11.51
C ALA A 34 -10.45 -2.35 11.75
N GLY A 35 -9.86 -2.47 12.94
CA GLY A 35 -9.60 -3.77 13.56
C GLY A 35 -8.62 -4.72 12.87
N HIS A 36 -7.50 -4.24 12.35
CA HIS A 36 -6.32 -5.09 12.24
C HIS A 36 -5.37 -4.68 13.37
N ASP A 37 -4.98 -5.63 14.20
CA ASP A 37 -3.73 -5.52 14.94
C ASP A 37 -2.62 -5.13 13.96
N GLU A 38 -1.65 -4.34 14.43
CA GLU A 38 -0.49 -3.96 13.65
C GLU A 38 0.35 -5.20 13.29
N ASP A 39 -0.13 -5.97 12.31
CA ASP A 39 0.57 -7.08 11.73
C ASP A 39 1.73 -6.50 10.91
N GLU A 40 2.92 -6.60 11.49
CA GLU A 40 4.17 -6.11 10.90
C GLU A 40 4.45 -6.77 9.54
N GLN A 41 3.85 -7.92 9.21
CA GLN A 41 3.98 -8.57 7.90
C GLN A 41 3.15 -7.89 6.81
N LEU A 42 1.96 -7.35 7.12
CA LEU A 42 1.11 -6.63 6.17
C LEU A 42 1.44 -5.14 6.03
N ALA A 43 2.33 -4.62 6.89
CA ALA A 43 2.72 -3.21 6.83
C ALA A 43 3.43 -2.91 5.49
N PRO A 44 2.90 -1.97 4.67
CA PRO A 44 3.56 -1.56 3.44
C PRO A 44 4.82 -0.74 3.77
N GLY A 45 5.91 -1.44 4.03
CA GLY A 45 7.16 -0.85 4.53
C GLY A 45 8.20 -1.83 5.05
N VAL A 46 7.88 -3.13 5.24
CA VAL A 46 8.92 -4.14 5.43
C VAL A 46 9.71 -4.29 4.13
N TYR A 47 10.83 -3.58 4.06
CA TYR A 47 11.90 -3.96 3.17
C TYR A 47 12.40 -5.31 3.68
N GLU A 48 12.21 -6.38 2.92
CA GLU A 48 12.81 -7.69 3.19
C GLU A 48 14.32 -7.50 3.37
N GLY A 49 14.80 -7.53 4.62
CA GLY A 49 16.14 -7.07 4.93
C GLY A 49 16.64 -7.43 6.32
N ALA A 50 16.51 -8.70 6.71
CA ALA A 50 17.44 -9.39 7.63
C ALA A 50 17.10 -10.89 7.70
N GLY A 51 17.45 -11.66 6.67
CA GLY A 51 17.32 -13.12 6.65
C GLY A 51 18.58 -13.77 6.11
N GLY A 52 19.64 -13.77 6.92
CA GLY A 52 20.78 -14.64 6.67
C GLY A 52 20.44 -16.07 7.04
N HIS A 53 20.63 -16.98 6.09
CA HIS A 53 21.01 -18.38 6.26
C HIS A 53 21.71 -18.86 4.99
#